data_AF-A0A834DEX7-F1
#
_entry.id   AF-A0A834DEX7-F1
#
_cell.length_a   1.000
_cell.length_b   1.000
_cell.length_c   1.000
_cell.angle_alpha   90.00
_cell.angle_beta   90.00
_cell.angle_gamma   90.00
#
_symmetry.space_group_name_H-M   'P 1'
#
loop_
_entity.id
_entity.type
_entity.pdbx_description
1 polymer ?
#
loop_
_entity_poly.entity_id
_entity_poly.type
_entity_poly.pdbx_seq_one_letter_code
_entity_poly.pdbx_strand_id
1 'polypeptide(L)'
;MTLYGAAQGQPLRPHGSATGQPLPGPRRPTCLSCLQKLRQDILLMKPYFITCKEAMEARLLLQLQDRQHFVENDEMYSVQDLLDAHTGRLGCSLTETHTLFAKHIKLDCERCQAKGFVCELCREGDVLFPFDSHTSVCRDCSAVFHRWVRPWPHPEATG
;
A
#
# COMPACT_ATOMS: atom_id res chain seq x y z
N MET A 1 -28.32 57.63 -42.22
CA MET A 1 -28.98 58.56 -41.29
C MET A 1 -29.58 57.71 -40.18
N THR A 2 -28.80 57.47 -39.12
CA THR A 2 -28.97 58.11 -37.80
C THR A 2 -29.85 57.21 -36.92
N LEU A 3 -29.56 56.79 -35.69
CA LEU A 3 -28.43 56.81 -34.75
C LEU A 3 -28.87 55.86 -33.60
N TYR A 4 -27.94 55.55 -32.69
CA TYR A 4 -28.14 55.16 -31.28
C TYR A 4 -28.26 53.67 -30.91
N GLY A 5 -27.34 53.26 -30.03
CA GLY A 5 -27.42 52.03 -29.25
C GLY A 5 -26.14 51.70 -28.49
N ALA A 6 -25.52 52.68 -27.81
CA ALA A 6 -24.40 52.43 -26.91
C ALA A 6 -24.89 51.72 -25.63
N ALA A 7 -24.50 50.46 -25.43
CA ALA A 7 -24.64 49.79 -24.15
C ALA A 7 -23.33 49.92 -23.37
N GLN A 8 -23.34 50.84 -22.41
CA GLN A 8 -22.30 50.99 -21.39
C GLN A 8 -22.68 50.18 -20.15
N GLY A 9 -21.69 49.54 -19.53
CA GLY A 9 -21.66 49.30 -18.09
C GLY A 9 -21.87 47.85 -17.63
N GLN A 10 -20.79 47.17 -17.26
CA GLN A 10 -20.38 47.03 -15.86
C GLN A 10 -19.07 46.21 -15.77
N PRO A 11 -18.04 46.68 -15.02
CA PRO A 11 -16.90 45.83 -14.70
C PRO A 11 -17.30 44.84 -13.61
N LEU A 12 -17.29 43.55 -13.95
CA LEU A 12 -17.40 42.47 -12.96
C LEU A 12 -16.19 42.53 -12.03
N ARG A 13 -16.48 42.66 -10.73
CA ARG A 13 -15.50 42.66 -9.63
C ARG A 13 -14.59 41.43 -9.73
N PRO A 14 -13.27 41.55 -9.49
CA PRO A 14 -12.45 40.36 -9.30
C PRO A 14 -12.90 39.69 -8.00
N HIS A 15 -13.41 38.47 -8.14
CA HIS A 15 -13.70 37.58 -7.02
C HIS A 15 -12.42 37.38 -6.20
N GLY A 16 -12.59 37.48 -4.89
CA GLY A 16 -11.52 37.38 -3.90
C GLY A 16 -10.65 36.14 -4.10
N SER A 17 -9.36 36.37 -3.91
CA SER A 17 -8.32 35.36 -3.75
C SER A 17 -8.71 34.40 -2.62
N ALA A 18 -9.23 33.24 -2.99
CA ALA A 18 -9.27 32.09 -2.11
C ALA A 18 -7.80 31.68 -1.87
N THR A 19 -7.25 32.10 -0.73
CA THR A 19 -6.04 31.52 -0.16
C THR A 19 -6.36 30.06 0.15
N GLY A 20 -6.12 29.18 -0.83
CA GLY A 20 -6.17 27.75 -0.65
C GLY A 20 -5.14 27.37 0.40
N GLN A 21 -5.61 27.12 1.63
CA GLN A 21 -4.79 26.44 2.63
C GLN A 21 -4.38 25.08 2.02
N PRO A 22 -3.08 24.72 2.09
CA PRO A 22 -2.66 23.42 1.60
C PRO A 22 -3.40 22.33 2.38
N LEU A 23 -4.00 21.40 1.63
CA LEU A 23 -4.61 20.20 2.18
C LEU A 23 -3.58 19.50 3.10
N PRO A 24 -3.96 19.03 4.29
CA PRO A 24 -3.06 18.27 5.12
C PRO A 24 -2.58 17.06 4.32
N GLY A 25 -1.26 16.95 4.15
CA GLY A 25 -0.63 15.82 3.49
C GLY A 25 -1.03 14.48 4.15
N PRO A 26 -0.82 13.35 3.47
CA PRO A 26 -1.17 12.04 3.99
C PRO A 26 -0.64 11.86 5.42
N ARG A 27 -1.53 11.43 6.34
CA ARG A 27 -1.18 11.26 7.75
C ARG A 27 -0.02 10.27 7.83
N ARG A 28 1.12 10.74 8.35
CA ARG A 28 2.31 9.90 8.54
C ARG A 28 2.00 8.85 9.62
N PRO A 29 2.13 7.54 9.33
CA PRO A 29 1.91 6.55 10.37
C PRO A 29 3.02 6.65 11.42
N THR A 30 2.68 7.18 12.59
CA THR A 30 3.55 7.23 13.78
C THR A 30 3.19 6.13 14.79
N CYS A 31 2.05 5.47 14.59
CA CYS A 31 1.56 4.41 15.47
C CYS A 31 2.35 3.12 15.23
N LEU A 32 2.92 2.52 16.29
CA LEU A 32 3.78 1.33 16.16
C LEU A 32 3.02 0.14 15.54
N SER A 33 1.74 -0.05 15.86
CA SER A 33 0.92 -1.10 15.25
C SER A 33 0.70 -0.89 13.73
N CYS A 34 0.62 0.37 13.28
CA CYS A 34 0.55 0.72 11.87
C CYS A 34 1.85 0.34 11.15
N LEU A 35 3.00 0.66 11.76
CA LEU A 35 4.31 0.33 11.23
C LEU A 35 4.56 -1.18 11.21
N GLN A 36 4.14 -1.88 12.26
CA GLN A 36 4.22 -3.34 12.34
C GLN A 36 3.40 -3.99 11.22
N LYS A 37 2.18 -3.50 10.95
CA LYS A 37 1.37 -3.99 9.83
C LYS A 37 2.06 -3.78 8.47
N LEU A 38 2.62 -2.60 8.21
CA LEU A 38 3.38 -2.33 6.98
C LEU A 38 4.58 -3.29 6.82
N ARG A 39 5.28 -3.59 7.91
CA ARG A 39 6.41 -4.53 7.89
C ARG A 39 5.94 -5.96 7.62
N GLN A 40 4.87 -6.41 8.25
CA GLN A 40 4.27 -7.71 7.96
C GLN A 40 3.87 -7.82 6.48
N ASP A 41 3.29 -6.77 5.91
CA ASP A 41 2.96 -6.72 4.48
C ASP A 41 4.21 -6.82 3.60
N ILE A 42 5.29 -6.11 3.94
CA ILE A 42 6.58 -6.21 3.24
C ILE A 42 7.15 -7.63 3.31
N LEU A 43 7.04 -8.31 4.45
CA LEU A 43 7.47 -9.71 4.58
C LEU A 43 6.63 -10.65 3.68
N LEU A 44 5.32 -10.41 3.57
CA LEU A 44 4.45 -11.14 2.66
C LEU A 44 4.77 -10.87 1.18
N MET A 45 5.34 -9.70 0.86
CA MET A 45 5.80 -9.35 -0.50
C MET A 45 7.14 -9.99 -0.86
N LYS A 46 8.02 -10.25 0.12
CA LYS A 46 9.37 -10.80 -0.11
C LYS A 46 9.40 -12.07 -1.00
N PRO A 47 8.52 -13.08 -0.81
CA PRO A 47 8.45 -14.27 -1.67
C PRO A 47 8.29 -13.96 -3.17
N TYR A 48 7.58 -12.89 -3.52
CA TYR A 48 7.39 -12.48 -4.91
C TYR A 48 8.72 -12.05 -5.53
N PHE A 49 9.53 -11.28 -4.80
CA PHE A 49 10.79 -10.73 -5.31
C PHE A 49 11.91 -11.77 -5.38
N ILE A 50 12.02 -12.67 -4.40
CA ILE A 50 13.05 -13.73 -4.42
C ILE A 50 12.85 -14.75 -5.54
N THR A 51 11.69 -14.74 -6.20
CA THR A 51 11.37 -15.63 -7.32
C THR A 51 11.02 -14.85 -8.60
N CYS A 52 11.27 -13.54 -8.62
CA CYS A 52 11.03 -12.64 -9.76
C CYS A 52 12.35 -11.99 -10.22
N LYS A 53 12.82 -12.38 -11.40
CA LYS A 53 14.01 -11.85 -12.07
C LYS A 53 13.92 -10.34 -12.30
N GLU A 54 12.78 -9.83 -12.74
CA GLU A 54 12.57 -8.38 -12.96
C GLU A 54 12.70 -7.61 -11.65
N ALA A 55 12.19 -8.16 -10.54
CA ALA A 55 12.34 -7.57 -9.21
C ALA A 55 13.80 -7.62 -8.72
N MET A 56 14.53 -8.70 -9.00
CA MET A 56 15.95 -8.83 -8.68
C MET A 56 16.80 -7.82 -9.45
N GLU A 57 16.55 -7.67 -10.76
CA GLU A 57 17.24 -6.70 -11.62
C GLU A 57 16.94 -5.26 -11.19
N ALA A 58 15.70 -4.96 -10.81
CA ALA A 58 15.30 -3.68 -10.22
C ALA A 58 15.80 -3.49 -8.78
N ARG A 59 16.41 -4.52 -8.17
CA ARG A 59 16.96 -4.51 -6.79
C ARG A 59 15.94 -4.03 -5.76
N LEU A 60 14.68 -4.45 -5.89
CA LEU A 60 13.59 -3.94 -5.05
C LEU A 60 13.84 -4.17 -3.55
N LEU A 61 14.31 -5.35 -3.16
CA LEU A 61 14.61 -5.64 -1.75
C LEU A 61 15.75 -4.77 -1.18
N LEU A 62 16.63 -4.21 -2.02
CA LEU A 62 17.69 -3.31 -1.55
C LEU A 62 17.19 -1.91 -1.19
N GLN A 63 15.93 -1.57 -1.48
CA GLN A 63 15.31 -0.34 -0.96
C GLN A 63 15.28 -0.31 0.58
N LEU A 64 15.43 -1.47 1.23
CA LEU A 64 15.51 -1.60 2.69
C LEU A 64 16.91 -2.02 3.16
N GLN A 65 17.96 -1.81 2.37
CA GLN A 65 19.32 -2.28 2.70
C GLN A 65 19.83 -1.75 4.04
N ASP A 66 19.54 -0.49 4.39
CA ASP A 66 19.95 0.12 5.66
C ASP A 66 19.15 -0.40 6.86
N ARG A 67 18.08 -1.16 6.61
CA ARG A 67 17.18 -1.75 7.60
C ARG A 67 16.84 -3.20 7.25
N GLN A 68 17.84 -4.02 6.92
CA GLN A 68 17.65 -5.42 6.52
C GLN A 68 16.84 -6.25 7.53
N HIS A 69 16.93 -5.94 8.82
CA HIS A 69 16.15 -6.61 9.86
C HIS A 69 14.63 -6.51 9.64
N PHE A 70 14.12 -5.53 8.86
CA PHE A 70 12.71 -5.43 8.50
C PHE A 70 12.24 -6.46 7.47
N VAL A 71 13.15 -7.01 6.67
CA VAL A 71 12.84 -8.09 5.71
C VAL A 71 13.15 -9.48 6.27
N GLU A 72 13.56 -9.55 7.53
CA GLU A 72 13.88 -10.80 8.25
C GLU A 72 12.87 -11.09 9.36
N ASN A 73 12.46 -10.08 10.13
CA ASN A 73 11.51 -10.20 11.24
C ASN A 73 10.66 -8.92 11.32
N ASP A 74 9.38 -9.01 11.69
CA ASP A 74 8.51 -7.84 11.90
C ASP A 74 8.57 -7.25 13.32
N GLU A 75 9.17 -7.95 14.28
CA GLU A 75 9.16 -7.55 15.71
C GLU A 75 10.39 -6.72 16.13
N MET A 76 11.51 -6.85 15.42
CA MET A 76 12.78 -6.23 15.80
C MET A 76 12.83 -4.76 15.39
N TYR A 77 13.22 -3.86 16.29
CA TYR A 77 13.48 -2.45 15.99
C TYR A 77 14.83 -2.03 16.58
N SER A 78 15.62 -1.24 15.85
CA SER A 78 16.74 -0.52 16.46
C SER A 78 16.25 0.73 17.20
N VAL A 79 17.09 1.28 18.08
CA VAL A 79 16.79 2.57 18.75
C VAL A 79 16.56 3.68 17.73
N GLN A 80 17.32 3.69 16.63
CA GLN A 80 17.17 4.66 15.55
C GLN A 80 15.79 4.54 14.88
N ASP A 81 15.29 3.32 14.70
CA ASP A 81 13.96 3.10 14.10
C ASP A 81 12.86 3.62 15.01
N LEU A 82 12.99 3.49 16.33
CA LEU A 82 12.03 4.03 17.29
C LEU A 82 12.02 5.57 17.27
N LEU A 83 13.18 6.21 17.12
CA LEU A 83 13.27 7.66 16.95
C LEU A 83 12.66 8.11 15.62
N ASP A 84 12.92 7.38 14.53
CA ASP A 84 12.34 7.64 13.21
C ASP A 84 10.83 7.38 13.18
N ALA A 85 10.34 6.40 13.96
CA ALA A 85 8.92 6.15 14.17
C ALA A 85 8.24 7.32 14.88
N HIS A 86 8.85 7.81 15.97
CA HIS A 86 8.34 8.93 16.74
C HIS A 86 8.25 10.22 15.90
N THR A 87 9.25 10.46 15.06
CA THR A 87 9.27 11.61 14.13
C THR A 87 8.44 11.40 12.86
N GLY A 88 7.87 10.21 12.66
CA GLY A 88 7.07 9.84 11.47
C GLY A 88 7.88 9.63 10.19
N ARG A 89 9.22 9.73 10.23
CA ARG A 89 10.09 9.46 9.09
C ARG A 89 10.03 8.00 8.66
N LEU A 90 10.01 7.09 9.63
CA LEU A 90 9.95 5.67 9.36
C LEU A 90 8.65 5.30 8.64
N GLY A 91 7.52 5.84 9.09
CA GLY A 91 6.22 5.61 8.47
C GLY A 91 6.14 6.05 7.02
N CYS A 92 6.67 7.24 6.69
CA CYS A 92 6.77 7.69 5.29
C CYS A 92 7.61 6.72 4.45
N SER A 93 8.82 6.42 4.90
CA SER A 93 9.75 5.54 4.17
C SER A 93 9.14 4.15 3.92
N LEU A 94 8.55 3.52 4.94
CA LEU A 94 7.90 2.21 4.77
C LEU A 94 6.68 2.27 3.86
N THR A 95 5.89 3.35 3.91
CA THR A 95 4.72 3.52 3.04
C THR A 95 5.12 3.67 1.57
N GLU A 96 6.18 4.43 1.30
CA GLU A 96 6.75 4.58 -0.04
C GLU A 96 7.28 3.25 -0.57
N THR A 97 8.08 2.53 0.23
CA THR A 97 8.58 1.20 -0.13
C THR A 97 7.44 0.21 -0.38
N HIS A 98 6.45 0.14 0.53
CA HIS A 98 5.29 -0.72 0.37
C HIS A 98 4.52 -0.41 -0.91
N THR A 99 4.32 0.88 -1.22
CA THR A 99 3.62 1.31 -2.44
C THR A 99 4.38 0.90 -3.70
N LEU A 100 5.70 1.10 -3.72
CA LEU A 100 6.57 0.66 -4.82
C LEU A 100 6.48 -0.85 -5.03
N PHE A 101 6.54 -1.61 -3.93
CA PHE A 101 6.50 -3.07 -3.94
C PHE A 101 5.14 -3.59 -4.44
N ALA A 102 4.05 -3.03 -3.91
CA ALA A 102 2.70 -3.35 -4.35
C ALA A 102 2.48 -3.03 -5.84
N LYS A 103 3.00 -1.90 -6.32
CA LYS A 103 2.93 -1.52 -7.73
C LYS A 103 3.61 -2.54 -8.63
N HIS A 104 4.83 -2.97 -8.28
CA HIS A 104 5.52 -4.02 -9.04
C HIS A 104 4.71 -5.32 -9.08
N ILE A 105 4.22 -5.77 -7.91
CA ILE A 105 3.53 -7.05 -7.79
C ILE A 105 2.20 -7.05 -8.55
N LYS A 106 1.45 -5.95 -8.48
CA LYS A 106 0.06 -5.89 -8.96
C LYS A 106 -0.10 -5.34 -10.37
N LEU A 107 0.80 -4.48 -10.82
CA LEU A 107 0.60 -3.69 -12.04
C LEU A 107 1.73 -3.89 -13.03
N ASP A 108 2.98 -3.83 -12.58
CA ASP A 108 4.12 -3.75 -13.51
C ASP A 108 4.67 -5.12 -13.93
N CYS A 109 4.37 -6.22 -13.20
CA CYS A 109 4.95 -7.54 -13.45
C CYS A 109 3.91 -8.67 -13.55
N GLU A 110 3.69 -9.19 -14.76
CA GLU A 110 2.75 -10.29 -15.02
C GLU A 110 3.09 -11.57 -14.23
N ARG A 111 4.39 -11.87 -14.05
CA ARG A 111 4.81 -13.06 -13.28
C ARG A 111 4.49 -12.94 -11.79
N CYS A 112 4.53 -11.74 -11.23
CA CYS A 112 4.10 -11.51 -9.85
C CYS A 112 2.57 -11.55 -9.76
N GLN A 113 1.86 -10.98 -10.74
CA GLN A 113 0.40 -11.02 -10.81
C GLN A 113 -0.15 -12.44 -10.88
N ALA A 114 0.50 -13.32 -11.66
CA ALA A 114 0.14 -14.73 -11.78
C ALA A 114 0.28 -15.54 -10.48
N LYS A 115 0.97 -15.01 -9.46
CA LYS A 115 1.09 -15.59 -8.12
C LYS A 115 0.06 -15.03 -7.12
N GLY A 116 -0.88 -14.22 -7.60
CA GLY A 116 -2.02 -13.80 -6.81
C GLY A 116 -3.01 -14.95 -6.61
N PHE A 117 -3.98 -14.73 -5.75
CA PHE A 117 -4.95 -15.73 -5.31
C PHE A 117 -6.34 -15.38 -5.82
N VAL A 118 -7.17 -16.40 -6.03
CA VAL A 118 -8.61 -16.22 -6.21
C VAL A 118 -9.30 -16.66 -4.94
N CYS A 119 -10.25 -15.87 -4.45
CA CYS A 119 -11.05 -16.29 -3.30
C CYS A 119 -11.94 -17.47 -3.70
N GLU A 120 -11.62 -18.68 -3.24
CA GLU A 120 -12.35 -19.91 -3.60
C GLU A 120 -13.80 -19.95 -3.07
N LEU A 121 -14.11 -19.10 -2.09
CA LEU A 121 -15.40 -19.04 -1.41
C LEU A 121 -16.42 -18.15 -2.13
N CYS A 122 -15.99 -17.01 -2.68
CA CYS A 122 -16.87 -16.16 -3.48
C CYS A 122 -16.71 -16.40 -4.99
N ARG A 123 -15.56 -16.91 -5.45
CA ARG A 123 -15.23 -17.21 -6.86
C ARG A 123 -15.49 -16.06 -7.83
N GLU A 124 -15.58 -14.86 -7.28
CA GLU A 124 -15.91 -13.62 -7.96
C GLU A 124 -14.98 -12.53 -7.41
N GLY A 125 -14.62 -11.59 -8.28
CA GLY A 125 -13.80 -10.44 -7.95
C GLY A 125 -12.36 -10.54 -8.44
N ASP A 126 -11.59 -9.52 -8.08
CA ASP A 126 -10.21 -9.34 -8.52
C ASP A 126 -9.24 -10.32 -7.86
N VAL A 127 -8.05 -10.43 -8.46
CA VAL A 127 -6.93 -11.19 -7.91
C VAL A 127 -6.53 -10.61 -6.55
N LEU A 128 -6.42 -11.48 -5.56
CA LEU A 128 -6.09 -11.16 -4.18
C LEU A 128 -4.61 -11.36 -3.88
N PHE A 129 -4.09 -10.53 -2.99
CA PHE A 129 -2.75 -10.70 -2.45
C PHE A 129 -2.80 -10.79 -0.91
N PRO A 130 -1.89 -11.56 -0.28
CA PRO A 130 -1.84 -11.72 1.18
C PRO A 130 -1.72 -10.40 1.96
N PHE A 131 -1.12 -9.38 1.34
CA PHE A 131 -0.88 -8.05 1.92
C PHE A 131 -2.02 -7.05 1.66
N ASP A 132 -3.13 -7.50 1.07
CA ASP A 132 -4.31 -6.65 0.90
C ASP A 132 -5.05 -6.37 2.21
N SER A 133 -5.62 -5.18 2.32
CA SER A 133 -6.35 -4.74 3.52
C SER A 133 -7.63 -5.56 3.79
N HIS A 134 -8.25 -6.06 2.72
CA HIS A 134 -9.54 -6.75 2.73
C HIS A 134 -9.40 -8.27 2.60
N THR A 135 -8.19 -8.82 2.76
CA THR A 135 -7.94 -10.26 2.69
C THR A 135 -7.60 -10.85 4.06
N SER A 136 -7.60 -12.16 4.12
CA SER A 136 -7.22 -13.00 5.25
C SER A 136 -6.54 -14.25 4.72
N VAL A 137 -5.53 -14.73 5.43
CA VAL A 137 -4.69 -15.86 5.02
C VAL A 137 -4.91 -17.01 6.00
N CYS A 138 -5.20 -18.21 5.49
CA CYS A 138 -5.28 -19.41 6.31
C CYS A 138 -3.89 -19.74 6.85
N ARG A 139 -3.78 -20.04 8.14
CA ARG A 139 -2.50 -20.38 8.77
C ARG A 139 -2.02 -21.79 8.43
N ASP A 140 -2.95 -22.69 8.08
CA ASP A 140 -2.64 -24.09 7.84
C ASP A 140 -2.27 -24.36 6.37
N CYS A 141 -3.04 -23.79 5.43
CA CYS A 141 -2.84 -24.03 4.00
C CYS A 141 -2.39 -22.80 3.20
N SER A 142 -2.20 -21.64 3.83
CA SER A 142 -1.82 -20.37 3.18
C SER A 142 -2.81 -19.85 2.12
N ALA A 143 -4.03 -20.42 2.04
CA ALA A 143 -5.08 -19.91 1.15
C ALA A 143 -5.46 -18.47 1.51
N VAL A 144 -5.69 -17.63 0.50
CA VAL A 144 -6.07 -16.22 0.68
C VAL A 144 -7.53 -16.02 0.28
N PHE A 145 -8.30 -15.43 1.17
CA PHE A 145 -9.72 -15.17 0.99
C PHE A 145 -10.07 -13.76 1.42
N HIS A 146 -11.21 -13.29 0.93
CA HIS A 146 -11.83 -12.06 1.39
C HIS A 146 -12.15 -12.13 2.89
N ARG A 147 -11.75 -11.11 3.67
CA ARG A 147 -11.92 -11.05 5.13
C ARG A 147 -13.38 -11.18 5.59
N TRP A 148 -14.30 -10.67 4.79
CA TRP A 148 -15.74 -10.69 5.07
C TRP A 148 -16.36 -12.07 4.82
N VAL A 149 -15.63 -12.95 4.14
CA VAL A 149 -16.05 -14.33 3.92
C VAL A 149 -15.50 -15.18 5.05
N ARG A 150 -16.39 -15.83 5.81
CA ARG A 150 -15.98 -16.74 6.89
C ARG A 150 -15.62 -18.10 6.28
N PRO A 151 -14.38 -18.58 6.42
CA PRO A 151 -14.06 -19.95 6.07
C PRO A 151 -14.88 -20.89 6.95
N TRP A 152 -15.46 -21.93 6.35
CA TRP A 152 -15.95 -23.08 7.10
C TRP A 152 -14.77 -23.70 7.86
N PRO A 153 -14.94 -24.18 9.12
CA PRO A 153 -13.85 -24.83 9.84
C PRO A 153 -13.32 -26.00 9.01
N HIS A 154 -12.03 -25.96 8.65
CA HIS A 154 -11.37 -27.06 7.96
C HIS A 154 -11.51 -28.32 8.82
N PRO A 155 -12.10 -29.42 8.31
CA PRO A 155 -12.01 -30.69 9.00
C PRO A 155 -10.55 -31.16 8.89
N GLU A 156 -9.91 -31.30 10.05
CA GLU A 156 -8.71 -32.11 10.28
C GLU A 156 -7.38 -31.62 9.67
N ALA A 157 -6.71 -30.71 10.39
CA ALA A 157 -5.26 -30.79 10.54
C ALA A 157 -4.93 -31.93 11.51
N THR A 158 -5.06 -33.18 11.05
CA THR A 158 -4.55 -34.36 11.74
C THR A 158 -3.34 -34.85 10.96
N GLY A 159 -2.15 -34.59 11.49
CA GLY A 159 -0.87 -35.01 10.92
C GLY A 159 0.30 -34.46 11.72
#